data_AF-A0A932RLH6-F1
#
_entry.id   AF-A0A932RLH6-F1
#
_cell.length_a   1.000
_cell.length_b   1.000
_cell.length_c   1.000
_cell.angle_alpha   90.00
_cell.angle_beta   90.00
_cell.angle_gamma   90.00
#
_symmetry.space_group_name_H-M   'P 1'
#
loop_
_entity.id
_entity.type
_entity.pdbx_description
1 polymer ?
#
loop_
_entity_poly.entity_id
_entity_poly.type
_entity_poly.pdbx_seq_one_letter_code
_entity_poly.pdbx_strand_id
1 'polypeptide(L)'
;MLAHERRAEYLDCAHLLAGMYIECKERLYKFWSDPEGLEEIAVSECGLDDPRWSYWIRAYEGYHSHGRRSFVGKFKMRSLQVERVYAEALKIAQFRDEHDQGSVPVLTPEDLLLAMARSPDLELGKVLFASGLEMKRLEDEVGRKLGSKKRMMIR
;
A
#
# COMPACT_ATOMS: atom_id res chain seq x y z
N MET A 1 7.14 -0.19 11.05
CA MET A 1 7.31 0.96 11.96
C MET A 1 6.08 1.19 12.81
N LEU A 2 4.96 1.61 12.22
CA LEU A 2 3.75 1.93 12.97
C LEU A 2 3.22 0.78 13.82
N ALA A 3 3.15 -0.44 13.27
CA ALA A 3 2.76 -1.63 14.04
C ALA A 3 3.69 -1.91 15.24
N HIS A 4 4.97 -1.52 15.17
CA HIS A 4 5.90 -1.66 16.29
C HIS A 4 5.73 -0.55 17.32
N GLU A 5 5.59 0.70 16.89
CA GLU A 5 5.35 1.85 17.76
C GLU A 5 4.06 1.66 18.57
N ARG A 6 3.03 1.13 17.92
CA ARG A 6 1.73 0.80 18.56
C ARG A 6 1.73 -0.49 19.35
N ARG A 7 2.85 -1.21 19.41
CA ARG A 7 2.97 -2.54 20.03
C ARG A 7 1.91 -3.53 19.52
N ALA A 8 1.41 -3.34 18.30
CA ALA A 8 0.39 -4.19 17.71
C ALA A 8 0.89 -5.63 17.64
N GLU A 9 0.04 -6.61 17.96
CA GLU A 9 0.42 -8.01 17.92
C GLU A 9 0.68 -8.47 16.46
N TYR A 10 -0.16 -7.99 15.54
CA TYR A 10 -0.15 -8.30 14.12
C TYR A 10 -0.06 -7.04 13.26
N LEU A 11 0.34 -7.21 12.01
CA LEU A 11 0.17 -6.23 10.95
C LEU A 11 -1.26 -6.33 10.39
N ASP A 12 -2.02 -5.25 10.48
CA ASP A 12 -3.37 -5.13 9.89
C ASP A 12 -3.37 -4.28 8.60
N CYS A 13 -4.55 -4.16 7.98
CA CYS A 13 -4.71 -3.40 6.74
C CYS A 13 -4.54 -1.88 6.94
N ALA A 14 -4.84 -1.34 8.12
CA ALA A 14 -4.63 0.07 8.43
C ALA A 14 -3.13 0.40 8.50
N HIS A 15 -2.30 -0.48 9.09
CA HIS A 15 -0.85 -0.33 9.05
C HIS A 15 -0.29 -0.40 7.63
N LEU A 16 -0.87 -1.25 6.77
CA LEU A 16 -0.47 -1.36 5.37
C LEU A 16 -0.84 -0.09 4.60
N LEU A 17 -2.07 0.41 4.77
CA LEU A 17 -2.54 1.65 4.16
C LEU A 17 -1.75 2.87 4.63
N ALA A 18 -1.40 2.97 5.92
CA ALA A 18 -0.51 4.01 6.40
C ALA A 18 0.88 3.95 5.76
N GLY A 19 1.45 2.75 5.61
CA GLY A 19 2.72 2.59 4.90
C GLY A 19 2.64 3.10 3.46
N MET A 20 1.55 2.76 2.77
CA MET A 20 1.28 3.25 1.42
C MET A 20 1.08 4.77 1.37
N TYR A 21 0.38 5.36 2.34
CA TYR A 21 0.23 6.81 2.44
C TYR A 21 1.57 7.50 2.67
N ILE A 22 2.38 7.02 3.61
CA ILE A 22 3.69 7.63 3.92
C ILE A 22 4.58 7.61 2.66
N GLU A 23 4.71 6.45 2.01
CA GLU A 23 5.65 6.23 0.91
C GLU A 23 5.16 6.74 -0.45
N CYS A 24 3.86 6.69 -0.71
CA CYS A 24 3.29 6.83 -2.05
C CYS A 24 2.15 7.86 -2.14
N LYS A 25 1.99 8.75 -1.14
CA LYS A 25 0.93 9.78 -1.08
C LYS A 25 0.62 10.42 -2.43
N GLU A 26 1.63 11.01 -3.06
CA GLU A 26 1.51 11.77 -4.31
C GLU A 26 1.00 10.90 -5.46
N ARG A 27 1.36 9.61 -5.46
CA ARG A 27 0.92 8.63 -6.46
C ARG A 27 -0.51 8.19 -6.23
N LEU A 28 -0.96 8.14 -4.98
CA LEU A 28 -2.30 7.70 -4.60
C LEU A 28 -3.37 8.80 -4.76
N TYR A 29 -2.99 10.06 -4.59
CA TYR A 29 -3.90 11.22 -4.68
C TYR A 29 -4.75 11.26 -5.94
N LYS A 30 -4.20 10.82 -7.07
CA LYS A 30 -4.92 10.81 -8.34
C LYS A 30 -6.17 9.92 -8.34
N PHE A 31 -6.34 9.01 -7.37
CA PHE A 31 -7.49 8.12 -7.28
C PHE A 31 -8.61 8.68 -6.40
N TRP A 32 -8.43 9.82 -5.76
CA TRP A 32 -9.47 10.47 -4.98
C TRP A 32 -10.06 11.64 -5.76
N SER A 33 -11.37 11.83 -5.67
CA SER A 33 -12.03 13.04 -6.18
C SER A 33 -11.62 14.28 -5.40
N ASP A 34 -11.40 14.10 -4.09
CA ASP A 34 -10.89 15.11 -3.18
C ASP A 34 -9.66 14.54 -2.44
N PRO A 35 -8.44 15.08 -2.66
CA PRO A 35 -7.23 14.61 -1.97
C PRO A 35 -7.33 14.62 -0.45
N GLU A 36 -8.17 15.47 0.15
CA GLU A 36 -8.39 15.51 1.59
C GLU A 36 -8.95 14.18 2.12
N GLY A 37 -9.75 13.46 1.33
CA GLY A 37 -10.30 12.17 1.73
C GLY A 37 -9.24 11.11 2.05
N LEU A 38 -8.09 11.12 1.36
CA LEU A 38 -6.98 10.23 1.71
C LEU A 38 -6.29 10.66 3.01
N GLU A 39 -6.16 11.97 3.26
CA GLU A 39 -5.59 12.47 4.52
C GLU A 39 -6.49 12.13 5.71
N GLU A 40 -7.80 12.31 5.56
CA GLU A 40 -8.78 11.97 6.60
C GLU A 40 -8.71 10.49 6.98
N ILE A 41 -8.63 9.58 6.00
CA ILE A 41 -8.43 8.15 6.28
C ILE A 41 -7.09 7.90 6.98
N ALA A 42 -6.03 8.56 6.52
CA ALA A 42 -4.72 8.40 7.12
C ALA A 42 -4.70 8.76 8.61
N VAL A 43 -5.46 9.78 9.01
CA VAL A 43 -5.64 10.17 10.42
C VAL A 43 -6.61 9.23 11.13
N SER A 44 -7.84 9.10 10.64
CA SER A 44 -8.94 8.43 11.35
C SER A 44 -8.78 6.91 11.43
N GLU A 45 -8.48 6.25 10.32
CA GLU A 45 -8.37 4.80 10.25
C GLU A 45 -6.96 4.32 10.53
N CYS A 46 -5.97 5.08 10.04
CA CYS A 46 -4.59 4.68 10.16
C CYS A 46 -3.86 5.31 11.35
N GLY A 47 -4.48 6.22 12.11
CA GLY A 47 -3.95 6.82 13.34
C GLY A 47 -2.68 7.66 13.14
N LEU A 48 -2.53 8.29 11.97
CA LEU A 48 -1.36 9.13 11.69
C LEU A 48 -1.56 10.53 12.26
N ASP A 49 -1.30 10.67 13.56
CA ASP A 49 -1.51 11.90 14.33
C ASP A 49 -0.43 12.98 14.09
N ASP A 50 0.73 12.59 13.56
CA ASP A 50 1.82 13.52 13.23
C ASP A 50 1.84 13.89 11.73
N PRO A 51 2.48 15.01 11.34
CA PRO A 51 2.74 15.30 9.93
C PRO A 51 3.52 14.18 9.24
N ARG A 52 3.17 13.85 7.99
CA ARG A 52 3.79 12.74 7.22
C ARG A 52 5.33 12.70 7.26
N TRP A 53 5.99 13.86 7.19
CA TRP A 53 7.45 13.94 7.17
C TRP A 53 8.09 13.40 8.47
N SER A 54 7.38 13.45 9.60
CA SER A 54 7.88 12.92 10.88
C SER A 54 8.04 11.39 10.80
N TYR A 55 7.07 10.70 10.20
CA TYR A 55 7.12 9.25 9.99
C TYR A 55 8.24 8.87 9.01
N TRP A 56 8.48 9.67 7.98
CA TRP A 56 9.63 9.48 7.08
C TRP A 56 10.96 9.55 7.82
N ILE A 57 11.14 10.56 8.69
CA ILE A 57 12.35 10.69 9.50
C ILE A 57 12.52 9.48 10.41
N ARG A 58 11.46 9.07 11.13
CA ARG A 58 11.53 7.89 12.01
C ARG A 58 11.87 6.60 11.23
N ALA A 59 11.33 6.44 10.02
CA ALA A 59 11.63 5.30 9.17
C ALA A 59 13.09 5.31 8.70
N TYR A 60 13.56 6.49 8.27
CA TYR A 60 14.95 6.72 7.86
C TYR A 60 15.93 6.49 9.02
N GLU A 61 15.68 7.08 10.18
CA GLU A 61 16.45 6.88 11.40
C GLU A 61 16.44 5.43 11.82
N GLY A 62 15.29 4.75 11.81
CA GLY A 62 15.20 3.32 12.09
C GLY A 62 16.06 2.46 11.16
N TYR A 63 16.18 2.86 9.90
CA TYR A 63 17.05 2.21 8.91
C TYR A 63 18.55 2.48 9.15
N HIS A 64 18.92 3.68 9.62
CA HIS A 64 20.32 4.13 9.73
C HIS A 64 20.92 3.97 11.13
N SER A 65 20.13 3.99 12.19
CA SER A 65 20.59 4.02 13.59
C SER A 65 20.96 2.63 14.14
N HIS A 66 20.70 1.54 13.42
CA HIS A 66 20.86 0.19 13.96
C HIS A 66 21.69 -0.72 13.05
N GLY A 67 22.88 -1.11 13.52
CA GLY A 67 23.70 -2.12 12.86
C GLY A 67 22.93 -3.43 12.62
N ARG A 68 22.58 -3.69 11.36
CA ARG A 68 22.12 -4.97 10.75
C ARG A 68 21.06 -5.84 11.47
N ARG A 69 20.50 -5.50 12.64
CA ARG A 69 19.71 -6.46 13.44
C ARG A 69 18.38 -6.04 14.07
N SER A 70 17.89 -4.79 14.05
CA SER A 70 16.73 -4.46 14.92
C SER A 70 15.44 -3.91 14.29
N PHE A 71 15.35 -3.69 12.96
CA PHE A 71 14.05 -3.44 12.32
C PHE A 71 13.60 -4.58 11.40
N VAL A 72 14.57 -5.17 10.68
CA VAL A 72 14.38 -6.31 9.78
C VAL A 72 14.26 -7.64 10.55
N GLY A 73 14.59 -7.67 11.85
CA GLY A 73 14.68 -8.91 12.64
C GLY A 73 13.39 -9.35 13.34
N LYS A 74 12.35 -8.50 13.40
CA LYS A 74 11.08 -8.84 14.07
C LYS A 74 9.92 -8.48 13.16
N PHE A 75 9.83 -9.11 12.00
CA PHE A 75 8.62 -9.00 11.18
C PHE A 75 7.40 -9.37 12.04
N LYS A 76 6.49 -8.42 12.22
CA LYS A 76 5.19 -8.71 12.80
C LYS A 76 4.48 -9.70 11.89
N MET A 77 3.84 -10.69 12.50
CA MET A 77 2.98 -11.60 11.75
C MET A 77 1.86 -10.81 11.09
N ARG A 78 1.49 -11.21 9.88
CA ARG A 78 0.36 -10.61 9.17
C ARG A 78 -0.93 -11.11 9.80
N SER A 79 -1.91 -10.23 9.92
CA SER A 79 -3.28 -10.65 10.19
C SER A 79 -3.84 -11.44 9.00
N LEU A 80 -4.84 -12.29 9.24
CA LEU A 80 -5.54 -13.04 8.19
C LEU A 80 -6.12 -12.12 7.10
N GLN A 81 -6.57 -10.91 7.49
CA GLN A 81 -7.08 -9.92 6.55
C GLN A 81 -5.97 -9.42 5.61
N VAL A 82 -4.79 -9.12 6.16
CA VAL A 82 -3.63 -8.72 5.35
C VAL A 82 -3.20 -9.84 4.40
N GLU A 83 -3.18 -11.09 4.86
CA GLU A 83 -2.86 -12.24 3.98
C GLU A 83 -3.84 -12.36 2.82
N ARG A 84 -5.14 -12.19 3.07
CA ARG A 84 -6.18 -12.19 2.02
C ARG A 84 -6.00 -11.04 1.03
N VAL A 85 -5.75 -9.83 1.53
CA VAL A 85 -5.48 -8.65 0.68
C VAL A 85 -4.26 -8.89 -0.22
N TYR A 86 -3.17 -9.44 0.33
CA TYR A 86 -1.99 -9.80 -0.47
C TYR A 86 -2.30 -10.88 -1.52
N ALA A 87 -3.07 -11.91 -1.15
CA ALA A 87 -3.46 -12.97 -2.07
C ALA A 87 -4.31 -12.42 -3.23
N GLU A 88 -5.23 -11.50 -2.95
CA GLU A 88 -6.07 -10.88 -3.98
C GLU A 88 -5.27 -9.90 -4.85
N ALA A 89 -4.45 -9.06 -4.24
CA ALA A 89 -3.54 -8.17 -4.96
C ALA A 89 -2.59 -8.95 -5.88
N LEU A 90 -2.16 -10.15 -5.48
CA LEU A 90 -1.30 -10.99 -6.31
C LEU A 90 -2.03 -11.51 -7.55
N LYS A 91 -3.31 -11.90 -7.43
CA LYS A 91 -4.12 -12.27 -8.59
C LYS A 91 -4.27 -11.07 -9.53
N ILE A 92 -4.58 -9.90 -8.98
CA ILE A 92 -4.69 -8.65 -9.74
C ILE A 92 -3.39 -8.37 -10.52
N ALA A 93 -2.23 -8.44 -9.85
CA ALA A 93 -0.93 -8.23 -10.48
C ALA A 93 -0.63 -9.28 -11.57
N GLN A 94 -0.99 -10.54 -11.34
CA GLN A 94 -0.86 -11.61 -12.34
C GLN A 94 -1.70 -11.35 -13.61
N PHE A 95 -2.87 -10.73 -13.48
CA PHE A 95 -3.71 -10.40 -14.64
C PHE A 95 -3.24 -9.14 -15.38
N ARG A 96 -2.54 -8.21 -14.72
CA ARG A 96 -1.96 -7.02 -15.35
C ARG A 96 -0.83 -7.37 -16.32
N ASP A 97 -0.12 -8.47 -16.07
CA ASP A 97 0.96 -8.96 -16.91
C ASP A 97 0.51 -10.16 -17.76
N GLU A 98 0.51 -9.99 -19.09
CA GLU A 98 0.98 -11.07 -19.97
C GLU A 98 2.47 -11.23 -19.67
N HIS A 99 2.78 -11.89 -18.55
CA HIS A 99 4.15 -12.17 -18.15
C HIS A 99 4.84 -12.90 -19.30
N ASP A 100 6.03 -12.45 -19.69
CA ASP A 100 7.00 -13.34 -20.33
C ASP A 100 7.04 -14.61 -19.46
N GLN A 101 6.74 -15.77 -20.06
CA GLN A 101 6.64 -17.05 -19.36
C GLN A 101 7.84 -17.22 -18.40
N GLY A 102 7.58 -17.20 -17.09
CA GLY A 102 8.61 -17.36 -16.05
C GLY A 102 8.98 -16.12 -15.24
N SER A 103 8.36 -14.96 -15.47
CA SER A 103 8.57 -13.77 -14.61
C SER A 103 7.65 -13.75 -13.39
N VAL A 104 8.16 -13.21 -12.27
CA VAL A 104 7.42 -13.10 -10.99
C VAL A 104 6.57 -11.83 -10.99
N PRO A 105 5.27 -11.90 -10.63
CA PRO A 105 4.40 -10.73 -10.53
C PRO A 105 4.94 -9.68 -9.56
N VAL A 106 4.94 -8.42 -10.00
CA VAL A 106 5.32 -7.28 -9.16
C VAL A 106 4.05 -6.63 -8.62
N LEU A 107 3.90 -6.68 -7.30
CA LEU A 107 2.83 -5.98 -6.58
C LEU A 107 3.13 -4.48 -6.52
N THR A 108 2.14 -3.66 -6.84
CA THR A 108 2.17 -2.20 -6.66
C THR A 108 1.25 -1.77 -5.51
N PRO A 109 1.42 -0.55 -4.97
CA PRO A 109 0.48 0.03 -4.02
C PRO A 109 -0.96 0.05 -4.54
N GLU A 110 -1.18 0.24 -5.84
CA GLU A 110 -2.52 0.22 -6.45
C GLU A 110 -3.18 -1.15 -6.41
N ASP A 111 -2.42 -2.24 -6.59
CA ASP A 111 -2.97 -3.60 -6.47
C ASP A 111 -3.50 -3.85 -5.07
N LEU A 112 -2.71 -3.41 -4.07
CA LEU A 112 -3.07 -3.53 -2.67
C LEU A 112 -4.26 -2.64 -2.33
N LEU A 113 -4.29 -1.39 -2.81
CA LEU A 113 -5.41 -0.48 -2.62
C LEU A 113 -6.69 -1.05 -3.22
N LEU A 114 -6.61 -1.57 -4.45
CA LEU A 114 -7.75 -2.16 -5.14
C LEU A 114 -8.25 -3.42 -4.43
N ALA A 115 -7.33 -4.28 -3.97
CA ALA A 115 -7.66 -5.47 -3.19
C ALA A 115 -8.35 -5.12 -1.86
N MET A 116 -7.86 -4.10 -1.14
CA MET A 116 -8.51 -3.61 0.08
C MET A 116 -9.90 -3.08 -0.20
N ALA A 117 -10.05 -2.21 -1.20
CA ALA A 117 -11.32 -1.57 -1.55
C ALA A 117 -12.37 -2.57 -2.04
N ARG A 118 -11.95 -3.65 -2.72
CA ARG A 118 -12.85 -4.73 -3.18
C ARG A 118 -13.17 -5.78 -2.12
N SER A 119 -12.53 -5.76 -0.95
CA SER A 119 -12.76 -6.76 0.09
C SER A 119 -14.04 -6.43 0.88
N PRO A 120 -15.17 -7.16 0.67
CA PRO A 120 -16.45 -6.82 1.30
C PRO A 120 -16.44 -7.02 2.82
N ASP A 121 -15.58 -7.92 3.30
CA ASP A 121 -15.42 -8.26 4.71
C ASP A 121 -14.48 -7.28 5.45
N LEU A 122 -13.96 -6.27 4.76
CA LEU A 122 -13.05 -5.28 5.31
C LEU A 122 -13.81 -3.96 5.49
N GLU A 123 -14.05 -3.56 6.75
CA GLU A 123 -14.67 -2.25 7.04
C GLU A 123 -13.87 -1.10 6.41
N LEU A 124 -12.54 -1.22 6.39
CA LEU A 124 -11.66 -0.26 5.70
C LEU A 124 -12.00 -0.12 4.20
N GLY A 125 -12.49 -1.17 3.54
CA GLY A 125 -12.94 -1.10 2.14
C GLY A 125 -14.15 -0.18 1.97
N LYS A 126 -15.10 -0.21 2.91
CA LYS A 126 -16.27 0.68 2.93
C LYS A 126 -15.86 2.13 3.19
N VAL A 127 -14.93 2.33 4.13
CA VAL A 127 -14.41 3.67 4.46
C VAL A 127 -13.64 4.27 3.27
N LEU A 128 -12.81 3.47 2.60
CA LEU A 128 -12.12 3.87 1.36
C LEU A 128 -13.12 4.38 0.32
N PHE A 129 -14.22 3.67 0.07
CA PHE A 129 -15.25 4.13 -0.85
C PHE A 129 -15.92 5.44 -0.38
N ALA A 130 -16.27 5.53 0.90
CA ALA A 130 -16.92 6.71 1.48
C ALA A 130 -16.04 7.98 1.43
N SER A 131 -14.72 7.83 1.44
CA SER A 131 -13.76 8.94 1.36
C SER A 131 -13.60 9.56 -0.03
N GLY A 132 -14.34 9.08 -1.04
CA GLY A 132 -14.23 9.59 -2.41
C GLY A 132 -13.18 8.89 -3.27
N LEU A 133 -12.76 7.68 -2.89
CA LEU A 133 -11.97 6.82 -3.76
C LEU A 133 -12.73 6.50 -5.06
N GLU A 134 -12.21 6.96 -6.19
CA GLU A 134 -12.75 6.73 -7.52
C GLU A 134 -12.36 5.34 -8.02
N MET A 135 -13.12 4.32 -7.61
CA MET A 135 -12.87 2.90 -7.92
C MET A 135 -12.59 2.65 -9.41
N LYS A 136 -13.37 3.22 -10.31
CA LYS A 136 -13.19 3.06 -11.75
C LYS A 136 -11.81 3.55 -12.21
N ARG A 137 -11.34 4.68 -11.69
CA ARG A 137 -10.03 5.24 -12.04
C ARG A 137 -8.89 4.36 -11.53
N LEU A 138 -9.04 3.80 -10.33
CA LEU A 138 -8.09 2.84 -9.77
C LEU A 138 -8.05 1.55 -10.59
N GLU A 139 -9.21 1.01 -10.96
CA GLU A 139 -9.34 -0.18 -11.82
C GLU A 139 -8.72 0.05 -13.19
N ASP A 140 -8.97 1.20 -13.81
CA ASP A 140 -8.38 1.55 -15.11
C ASP A 140 -6.85 1.64 -15.02
N GLU A 141 -6.29 2.21 -13.95
CA GLU A 141 -4.84 2.31 -13.76
C GLU A 141 -4.21 0.94 -13.48
N VAL A 142 -4.83 0.13 -12.64
CA VAL A 142 -4.37 -1.25 -12.37
C VAL A 142 -4.49 -2.12 -13.62
N GLY A 143 -5.51 -1.90 -14.45
CA GLY A 143 -5.71 -2.59 -15.72
C GLY A 143 -4.77 -2.12 -16.84
N ARG A 144 -4.10 -0.97 -16.69
CA ARG A 144 -3.06 -0.57 -17.65
C ARG A 144 -1.88 -1.51 -17.53
N LYS A 145 -1.55 -2.19 -18.63
CA LYS A 145 -0.30 -2.93 -18.79
C LYS A 145 0.86 -2.01 -18.38
N LEU A 146 1.79 -2.51 -17.54
CA LEU A 146 3.07 -1.84 -17.30
C LEU A 146 3.88 -1.87 -18.60
N GLY A 147 3.55 -0.99 -19.54
CA GLY A 147 4.12 -0.96 -20.87
C GLY A 147 5.63 -0.74 -20.84
N SER A 148 6.38 -1.78 -21.25
CA SER A 148 7.61 -1.72 -22.04
C SER A 148 8.62 -0.59 -21.75
N LYS A 149 8.98 -0.33 -20.49
CA LYS A 149 10.22 0.41 -20.17
C LYS A 149 11.50 -0.45 -20.31
N LYS A 150 11.53 -1.38 -21.28
CA LYS A 150 12.74 -2.09 -21.72
C LYS A 150 12.83 -2.09 -23.24
N ARG A 151 13.26 -0.95 -23.81
CA ARG A 151 14.12 -0.81 -25.01
C ARG A 151 14.38 0.68 -25.30
N MET A 152 14.97 1.37 -24.33
CA MET A 152 15.92 2.44 -24.62
C MET A 152 17.25 2.00 -23.98
N MET A 153 17.79 0.89 -24.50
CA MET A 153 19.24 0.73 -24.45
C MET A 153 19.77 1.61 -25.57
N ILE A 154 20.51 2.61 -25.12
CA ILE A 154 21.40 3.50 -25.85
C ILE A 154 22.05 2.72 -27.03
N ARG A 155 21.86 3.24 -28.24
CA ARG A 155 22.66 2.85 -29.42
C ARG A 155 24.01 3.53 -29.38
#